data_AF-A0A285KVL9-F1
#
_entry.id   AF-A0A285KVL9-F1
#
_cell.length_a   1.000
_cell.length_b   1.000
_cell.length_c   1.000
_cell.angle_alpha   90.00
_cell.angle_beta   90.00
_cell.angle_gamma   90.00
#
_symmetry.space_group_name_H-M   'P 1'
#
loop_
_entity.id
_entity.type
_entity.pdbx_description
1 polymer ?
#
loop_
_entity_poly.entity_id
_entity_poly.type
_entity_poly.pdbx_seq_one_letter_code
_entity_poly.pdbx_strand_id
1 'polypeptide(L)'
;MAVRKLDTGKWICECNPAGHSGRRVRKLFATKSEALAFERHTIDETKAKPWLGESVDPRTLKDVVELWFKLHGKSLTAGKHVYDKLVLMIDALGNPLATDLRSKLFAH
;
A
#
# COMPACT_ATOMS: atom_id res chain seq x y z
N MET A 1 -16.99 6.23 -2.93
CA MET A 1 -17.18 7.33 -3.89
C MET A 1 -16.43 8.55 -3.39
N ALA A 2 -15.52 9.11 -4.18
CA ALA A 2 -14.70 10.24 -3.75
C ALA A 2 -15.46 11.58 -3.81
N VAL A 3 -16.35 11.76 -4.78
CA VAL A 3 -17.16 12.98 -4.93
C VAL A 3 -18.59 12.75 -4.43
N ARG A 4 -19.09 13.63 -3.55
CA ARG A 4 -20.49 13.62 -3.07
C ARG A 4 -21.04 15.04 -2.93
N LYS A 5 -22.37 15.17 -2.91
CA LYS A 5 -23.06 16.45 -2.63
C LYS A 5 -23.33 16.56 -1.14
N LEU A 6 -23.17 17.75 -0.57
CA LEU A 6 -23.52 18.08 0.80
C LEU A 6 -24.91 18.69 0.87
N ASP A 7 -25.54 18.61 2.04
CA ASP A 7 -26.85 19.22 2.30
C ASP A 7 -26.83 20.76 2.17
N THR A 8 -25.64 21.35 2.27
CA THR A 8 -25.37 22.77 2.00
C THR A 8 -25.38 23.15 0.51
N GLY A 9 -25.64 22.19 -0.39
CA GLY A 9 -25.66 22.38 -1.84
C GLY A 9 -24.27 22.32 -2.51
N LYS A 10 -23.18 22.37 -1.73
CA LYS A 10 -21.80 22.28 -2.23
C LYS A 10 -21.39 20.83 -2.52
N TRP A 11 -20.40 20.66 -3.38
CA TRP A 11 -19.78 19.38 -3.68
C TRP A 11 -18.52 19.18 -2.87
N ILE A 12 -18.25 17.96 -2.46
CA ILE A 12 -17.03 17.60 -1.75
C ILE A 12 -16.32 16.49 -2.49
N CYS A 13 -15.01 16.66 -2.69
CA CYS A 13 -14.11 15.61 -3.15
C CYS A 13 -13.25 15.16 -1.97
N GLU A 14 -13.35 13.87 -1.64
CA GLU A 14 -12.55 13.15 -0.65
C GLU A 14 -11.85 11.99 -1.36
N CYS A 15 -10.60 12.18 -1.76
CA CYS A 15 -9.80 11.15 -2.41
C CYS A 15 -8.53 10.85 -1.60
N ASN A 16 -8.10 9.59 -1.66
CA ASN A 16 -6.81 9.14 -1.16
C ASN A 16 -5.93 8.79 -2.36
N PRO A 17 -5.20 9.76 -2.93
CA PRO A 17 -4.45 9.56 -4.18
C PRO A 17 -3.32 8.52 -4.07
N ALA A 18 -2.78 8.31 -2.87
CA ALA A 18 -1.73 7.33 -2.56
C ALA A 18 -2.24 6.12 -1.76
N GLY A 19 -3.47 5.67 -2.04
CA GLY A 19 -4.04 4.47 -1.42
C GLY A 19 -4.53 4.66 0.02
N HIS A 20 -4.87 3.56 0.70
CA HIS A 20 -5.57 3.57 1.99
C HIS A 20 -4.76 4.21 3.14
N SER A 21 -3.43 4.07 3.10
CA SER A 21 -2.49 4.67 4.06
C SER A 21 -1.95 6.04 3.61
N GLY A 22 -2.36 6.52 2.43
CA GLY A 22 -1.91 7.77 1.84
C GLY A 22 -2.56 9.02 2.44
N ARG A 23 -1.99 10.19 2.13
CA ARG A 23 -2.56 11.49 2.52
C ARG A 23 -3.97 11.65 1.95
N ARG A 24 -4.97 11.80 2.82
CA ARG A 24 -6.33 12.15 2.41
C ARG A 24 -6.41 13.60 1.97
N VAL A 25 -6.89 13.83 0.76
CA VAL A 25 -7.16 15.18 0.23
C VAL A 25 -8.67 15.40 0.25
N ARG A 26 -9.09 16.44 0.97
CA ARG A 26 -10.50 16.82 1.13
C ARG A 26 -10.69 18.27 0.73
N LYS A 27 -11.52 18.54 -0.29
CA LYS A 27 -11.80 19.90 -0.76
C LYS A 27 -13.26 20.08 -1.17
N LEU A 28 -13.77 21.29 -0.95
CA LEU A 28 -15.13 21.70 -1.29
C LEU A 28 -15.15 22.47 -2.61
N PHE A 29 -16.18 22.24 -3.41
CA PHE A 29 -16.38 22.81 -4.73
C PHE A 29 -17.82 23.31 -4.89
N ALA A 30 -18.02 24.27 -5.79
CA ALA A 30 -19.35 24.79 -6.09
C ALA A 30 -20.10 23.83 -7.03
N THR A 31 -19.39 23.19 -7.98
CA THR A 31 -19.98 22.33 -9.00
C THR A 31 -19.48 20.88 -8.94
N LYS A 32 -20.28 19.96 -9.46
CA LYS A 32 -19.90 18.54 -9.59
C LYS A 32 -18.71 18.36 -10.54
N SER A 33 -18.70 19.11 -11.64
CA SER A 33 -17.66 19.05 -12.67
C SER A 33 -16.30 19.47 -12.12
N GLU A 34 -16.23 20.54 -11.33
CA GLU A 34 -15.00 20.94 -10.64
C GLU A 34 -14.48 19.85 -9.70
N ALA A 35 -15.36 19.25 -8.90
CA ALA A 35 -14.97 18.19 -7.98
C ALA A 35 -14.42 16.95 -8.72
N LEU A 36 -15.04 16.56 -9.84
CA LEU A 36 -14.58 15.45 -10.69
C LEU A 36 -13.27 15.78 -11.41
N ALA A 37 -13.10 17.01 -11.88
CA ALA A 37 -11.85 17.46 -12.51
C ALA A 37 -10.69 17.44 -11.51
N PHE A 38 -10.95 17.87 -10.26
CA PHE A 38 -9.96 17.82 -9.18
C PHE A 38 -9.56 16.39 -8.81
N GLU A 39 -10.53 15.48 -8.71
CA GLU A 39 -10.25 14.05 -8.48
C GLU A 39 -9.31 13.49 -9.54
N ARG A 40 -9.64 13.69 -10.84
CA ARG A 40 -8.82 13.22 -11.96
C ARG A 40 -7.43 13.81 -11.95
N HIS A 41 -7.32 15.14 -11.80
CA HIS A 41 -6.03 15.83 -11.74
C HIS A 41 -5.15 15.29 -10.61
N THR A 42 -5.71 15.10 -9.41
CA THR A 42 -4.94 14.61 -8.25
C THR A 42 -4.45 13.17 -8.44
N ILE A 43 -5.29 12.32 -9.06
CA ILE A 43 -4.90 10.94 -9.41
C ILE A 43 -3.81 10.95 -10.49
N ASP A 44 -3.98 11.77 -11.53
CA ASP A 44 -3.04 11.84 -12.64
C ASP A 44 -1.70 12.47 -12.24
N GLU A 45 -1.67 13.46 -11.35
CA GLU A 45 -0.43 13.98 -10.77
C GLU A 45 0.35 12.92 -10.01
N THR A 46 -0.37 12.04 -9.29
CA THR A 46 0.25 10.93 -8.55
C THR A 46 0.84 9.89 -9.50
N LYS A 47 0.19 9.64 -10.65
CA LYS A 47 0.73 8.78 -11.72
C LYS A 47 1.89 9.43 -12.48
N ALA A 48 1.84 10.74 -12.70
CA ALA A 48 2.81 11.49 -13.49
C ALA A 48 4.11 11.76 -12.71
N LYS A 49 4.06 11.78 -11.38
CA LYS A 49 5.22 11.96 -10.50
C LYS A 49 5.47 10.67 -9.70
N PRO A 50 5.90 9.57 -10.33
CA PRO A 50 6.16 8.31 -9.63
C PRO A 50 7.27 8.43 -8.57
N TRP A 51 8.15 9.43 -8.65
CA TRP A 51 9.14 9.76 -7.60
C TRP A 51 8.54 10.46 -6.36
N LEU A 52 7.31 10.96 -6.45
CA LEU A 52 6.46 11.36 -5.33
C LEU A 52 5.47 10.24 -4.93
N GLY A 53 5.56 9.10 -5.62
CA GLY A 53 4.64 7.97 -5.53
C GLY A 53 4.68 7.27 -4.17
N GLU A 54 3.66 6.45 -3.93
CA GLU A 54 3.47 5.63 -2.73
C GLU A 54 4.81 5.15 -2.18
N SER A 55 5.04 5.42 -0.90
CA SER A 55 6.22 4.92 -0.18
C SER A 55 6.36 3.45 -0.49
N VAL A 56 7.37 3.10 -1.30
CA VAL A 56 7.72 1.71 -1.56
C VAL A 56 7.90 1.07 -0.21
N ASP A 57 7.21 -0.03 0.02
CA ASP A 57 7.25 -0.72 1.29
C ASP A 57 8.71 -1.10 1.62
N PRO A 58 9.33 -0.48 2.64
CA PRO A 58 10.75 -0.67 2.92
C PRO A 58 11.01 -1.96 3.71
N ARG A 59 9.97 -2.77 3.96
CA ARG A 59 10.06 -3.99 4.75
C ARG A 59 10.90 -5.05 4.04
N THR A 60 11.78 -5.68 4.81
CA THR A 60 12.51 -6.87 4.39
C THR A 60 11.60 -8.10 4.43
N LEU A 61 11.99 -9.20 3.78
CA LEU A 61 11.24 -10.46 3.87
C LEU A 61 11.10 -10.94 5.31
N LYS A 62 12.13 -10.73 6.15
CA LYS A 62 12.08 -11.04 7.57
C LYS A 62 10.98 -10.27 8.29
N ASP A 63 10.86 -8.96 8.04
CA ASP A 63 9.82 -8.12 8.65
C ASP A 63 8.41 -8.60 8.28
N VAL A 64 8.22 -9.01 7.02
CA VAL A 64 6.94 -9.53 6.53
C VAL A 64 6.60 -10.87 7.20
N VAL A 65 7.56 -11.78 7.30
CA VAL A 65 7.37 -13.09 7.93
C VAL A 65 7.16 -12.98 9.44
N GLU A 66 7.87 -12.08 10.12
CA GLU A 66 7.64 -11.79 11.54
C GLU A 66 6.25 -11.22 11.79
N LEU A 67 5.80 -10.29 10.94
CA LEU A 67 4.46 -9.71 11.04
C LEU A 67 3.38 -10.78 10.82
N TRP A 68 3.55 -11.61 9.79
CA TRP A 68 2.67 -12.75 9.54
C TRP A 68 2.62 -13.70 10.74
N PHE A 69 3.77 -14.02 11.34
CA PHE A 69 3.81 -14.91 12.50
C PHE A 69 3.10 -14.32 13.71
N LYS A 70 3.29 -13.01 13.97
CA LYS A 70 2.63 -12.29 15.07
C LYS A 70 1.11 -12.24 14.91
N LEU A 71 0.60 -12.02 13.68
CA LEU A 71 -0.83 -11.85 13.40
C LEU A 71 -1.58 -13.17 13.19
N HIS A 72 -0.95 -14.14 12.53
CA HIS A 72 -1.63 -15.36 12.08
C HIS A 72 -0.82 -16.64 12.33
N GLY A 73 0.50 -16.61 12.14
CA GLY A 73 1.31 -17.82 12.26
C GLY A 73 1.25 -18.45 13.66
N LYS A 74 1.11 -17.67 14.74
CA LYS A 74 0.96 -18.18 16.10
C LYS A 74 -0.29 -19.05 16.33
N SER A 75 -1.37 -18.86 15.57
CA SER A 75 -2.60 -19.64 15.73
C SER A 75 -2.60 -20.95 14.94
N LEU A 76 -1.58 -21.18 14.09
CA LEU A 76 -1.50 -22.39 13.27
C LEU A 76 -0.75 -23.50 14.01
N THR A 77 -1.26 -24.73 13.93
CA THR A 77 -0.66 -25.92 14.55
C THR A 77 0.80 -26.13 14.13
N ALA A 78 1.12 -25.86 12.86
CA ALA A 78 2.47 -25.95 12.31
C ALA A 78 3.14 -24.57 12.13
N GLY A 79 2.59 -23.51 12.70
CA GLY A 79 2.99 -22.14 12.40
C GLY A 79 4.44 -21.83 12.76
N LYS A 80 4.93 -22.36 13.90
CA LYS A 80 6.34 -22.20 14.30
C LYS A 80 7.29 -22.92 13.35
N HIS A 81 6.96 -24.14 12.94
CA HIS A 81 7.77 -24.89 11.99
C HIS A 81 7.81 -24.22 10.59
N VAL A 82 6.70 -23.65 10.13
CA VAL A 82 6.66 -22.86 8.88
C VAL A 82 7.49 -21.58 9.01
N TYR A 83 7.37 -20.87 10.14
CA TYR A 83 8.19 -19.69 10.43
C TYR A 83 9.68 -20.00 10.38
N ASP A 84 10.13 -21.06 11.07
CA ASP A 84 11.54 -21.45 11.12
C ASP A 84 12.09 -21.78 9.71
N LYS A 85 11.29 -22.46 8.87
CA LYS A 85 11.65 -22.71 7.46
C LYS A 85 11.76 -21.42 6.64
N LEU A 86 10.81 -20.50 6.82
CA LEU A 86 10.82 -19.22 6.11
C LEU A 86 12.04 -18.39 6.51
N VAL A 87 12.39 -18.35 7.79
CA VAL A 87 13.60 -17.68 8.28
C VAL A 87 14.85 -18.28 7.63
N LEU A 88 14.96 -19.60 7.59
CA LEU A 88 16.10 -20.27 6.95
C LEU A 88 16.23 -19.95 5.46
N MET A 89 15.11 -19.87 4.73
CA MET A 89 15.11 -19.43 3.33
C MET A 89 15.51 -17.96 3.19
N ILE A 90 15.03 -17.09 4.07
CA ILE A 90 15.35 -15.66 4.06
C ILE A 90 16.83 -15.42 4.36
N ASP A 91 17.39 -16.18 5.29
CA ASP A 91 18.82 -16.13 5.63
C ASP A 91 19.67 -16.59 4.44
N ALA A 92 19.26 -17.66 3.74
CA ALA A 92 19.92 -18.10 2.51
C ALA A 92 19.85 -17.07 1.37
N LEU A 93 18.79 -16.26 1.34
CA LEU A 93 18.59 -15.18 0.37
C LEU A 93 19.26 -13.85 0.77
N GLY A 94 19.84 -13.75 1.96
CA GLY A 94 20.47 -12.52 2.46
C GLY A 94 19.48 -11.42 2.88
N ASN A 95 18.25 -11.80 3.25
CA ASN A 95 17.18 -10.89 3.68
C ASN A 95 16.92 -9.67 2.76
N PRO A 96 16.54 -9.89 1.49
CA PRO A 96 16.23 -8.81 0.56
C PRO A 96 14.93 -8.08 0.96
N LEU A 97 14.69 -6.93 0.32
CA LEU A 97 13.39 -6.28 0.36
C LEU A 97 12.30 -7.22 -0.16
N ALA A 98 11.12 -7.18 0.45
CA ALA A 98 10.01 -8.02 0.02
C ALA A 98 9.60 -7.76 -1.44
N THR A 99 9.79 -6.54 -1.91
CA THR A 99 9.56 -6.10 -3.29
C THR A 99 10.60 -6.62 -4.29
N ASP A 100 11.79 -7.00 -3.83
CA ASP A 100 12.87 -7.49 -4.67
C ASP A 100 12.85 -9.02 -4.85
N LEU A 101 11.91 -9.72 -4.20
CA LEU A 101 11.75 -11.17 -4.32
C LEU A 101 11.36 -11.54 -5.76
N ARG A 102 12.29 -12.17 -6.50
CA ARG A 102 12.11 -12.66 -7.87
C ARG A 102 12.55 -14.12 -7.97
N SER A 103 12.00 -14.86 -8.93
CA SER A 103 12.38 -16.26 -9.20
C SER A 103 13.88 -16.47 -9.38
N LYS A 104 14.57 -15.48 -9.96
CA LYS A 104 16.04 -15.50 -10.14
C LYS A 104 16.82 -15.64 -8.83
N LEU A 105 16.29 -15.15 -7.71
CA LEU A 105 16.95 -15.27 -6.41
C LEU A 105 16.99 -16.73 -5.90
N PHE A 106 16.10 -17.58 -6.41
CA PHE A 106 16.06 -19.01 -6.08
C PHE A 106 16.87 -19.88 -7.06
N ALA A 107 17.40 -19.30 -8.14
CA ALA A 107 18.02 -20.03 -9.24
C ALA A 107 19.57 -20.08 -9.17
N HIS A 108 20.13 -19.87 -7.98
CA HIS A 108 21.57 -20.00 -7.73
C HIS A 108 22.02 -21.47 -7.73
#